data_AF-A0A7V6IUA6-F1
#
_entry.id   AF-A0A7V6IUA6-F1
#
_cell.length_a   1.000
_cell.length_b   1.000
_cell.length_c   1.000
_cell.angle_alpha   90.00
_cell.angle_beta   90.00
_cell.angle_gamma   90.00
#
_symmetry.space_group_name_H-M   'P 1'
#
loop_
_entity.id
_entity.type
_entity.pdbx_description
1 polymer ?
#
loop_
_entity_poly.entity_id
_entity_poly.type
_entity_poly.pdbx_seq_one_letter_code
_entity_poly.pdbx_strand_id
1 'polypeptide(L)'
;MSTKINENKTKIYIFWSIIALLTITFIAVLITIFVQYKPIESYEDLRKSDMNLIGQEMFTQNYSEYYVYIYNSNQNNNNKATELQPAVFNYFNFVKRYSKKENIIRIYGLDVNFIENRSCLGTENIFTNVRNFSDFKVKESNVPVLVRIYQGQIDTVDVTVNDIHNELQLAMNKYTN
;
A
#
# COMPACT_ATOMS: atom_id res chain seq x y z
N MET A 1 -5.75 36.25 -54.27
CA MET A 1 -5.21 36.81 -53.01
C MET A 1 -5.80 36.18 -51.73
N SER A 2 -6.65 35.14 -51.82
CA SER A 2 -7.37 34.57 -50.66
C SER A 2 -6.71 33.32 -50.02
N THR A 3 -5.82 32.62 -50.74
CA THR A 3 -5.19 31.37 -50.26
C THR A 3 -4.12 31.58 -49.18
N LYS A 4 -3.31 32.64 -49.26
CA LYS A 4 -2.26 32.94 -48.26
C LYS A 4 -2.81 33.23 -46.85
N ILE A 5 -4.02 33.77 -46.74
CA ILE A 5 -4.62 34.11 -45.44
C ILE A 5 -5.09 32.85 -44.70
N ASN A 6 -5.59 31.84 -45.44
CA ASN A 6 -6.02 30.57 -44.84
C ASN A 6 -4.83 29.72 -44.37
N GLU A 7 -3.71 29.69 -45.10
CA GLU A 7 -2.51 28.96 -44.66
C GLU A 7 -1.94 29.48 -43.33
N ASN A 8 -1.94 30.81 -43.13
CA ASN A 8 -1.47 31.40 -41.88
C ASN A 8 -2.40 31.10 -40.71
N LYS A 9 -3.73 31.09 -40.93
CA LYS A 9 -4.70 30.70 -39.89
C LYS A 9 -4.54 29.23 -39.49
N THR A 10 -4.38 28.33 -40.46
CA THR A 10 -4.15 26.90 -40.18
C THR A 10 -2.87 26.68 -39.38
N LYS A 11 -1.77 27.37 -39.70
CA LYS A 11 -0.52 27.31 -38.92
C LYS A 11 -0.71 27.78 -37.47
N ILE A 12 -1.49 28.85 -37.26
CA ILE A 12 -1.82 29.35 -35.92
C ILE A 12 -2.65 28.33 -35.14
N TYR A 13 -3.66 27.71 -35.76
CA TYR A 13 -4.47 26.69 -35.09
C TYR A 13 -3.65 25.45 -34.73
N ILE A 14 -2.77 24.98 -35.63
CA ILE A 14 -1.87 23.85 -35.36
C ILE A 14 -0.93 24.20 -34.19
N PHE A 15 -0.35 25.40 -34.19
CA PHE A 15 0.53 25.86 -33.11
C PHE A 15 -0.18 25.87 -31.74
N TRP A 16 -1.36 26.47 -31.66
CA TRP A 16 -2.14 26.48 -30.41
C TRP A 16 -2.63 25.09 -30.00
N SER A 17 -2.95 24.21 -30.95
CA SER A 17 -3.33 22.84 -30.66
C SER A 17 -2.17 22.04 -30.06
N ILE A 18 -0.94 22.24 -30.54
CA ILE A 18 0.25 21.59 -29.98
C ILE A 18 0.50 22.10 -28.56
N ILE A 19 0.41 23.41 -28.33
CA ILE A 19 0.56 23.99 -27.00
C ILE A 19 -0.48 23.41 -26.05
N ALA A 20 -1.76 23.41 -26.45
CA ALA A 20 -2.85 22.87 -25.62
C ALA A 20 -2.61 21.40 -25.26
N LEU A 21 -2.17 20.58 -26.23
CA LEU A 21 -1.85 19.16 -25.99
C LEU A 21 -0.69 19.00 -24.99
N LEU A 22 0.37 19.79 -25.13
CA LEU A 22 1.51 19.78 -24.21
C LEU A 22 1.08 20.21 -22.81
N THR A 23 0.23 21.24 -22.69
CA THR A 23 -0.30 21.71 -21.41
C THR A 23 -1.16 20.65 -20.73
N ILE A 24 -2.06 19.99 -21.46
CA ILE A 24 -2.90 18.89 -20.91
C ILE A 24 -2.01 17.74 -20.43
N THR A 25 -1.03 17.34 -21.23
CA THR A 25 -0.09 16.27 -20.89
C THR A 25 0.70 16.64 -19.63
N PHE A 26 1.19 17.87 -19.53
CA PHE A 26 1.91 18.35 -18.36
C PHE A 26 1.04 18.33 -17.09
N ILE A 27 -0.21 18.79 -17.17
CA ILE A 27 -1.17 18.75 -16.05
C ILE A 27 -1.41 17.30 -15.61
N ALA A 28 -1.61 16.37 -16.55
CA ALA A 28 -1.81 14.95 -16.23
C ALA A 28 -0.58 14.34 -15.51
N VAL A 29 0.63 14.69 -15.95
CA VAL A 29 1.88 14.27 -15.28
C VAL A 29 1.96 14.82 -13.86
N LEU A 30 1.64 16.10 -13.65
CA LEU A 30 1.65 16.71 -12.31
C LEU A 30 0.63 16.05 -11.37
N ILE A 31 -0.58 15.76 -11.84
CA ILE A 31 -1.60 15.06 -11.05
C ILE A 31 -1.10 13.66 -10.65
N THR A 32 -0.50 12.94 -11.59
CA THR A 32 0.04 11.60 -11.34
C THR A 32 1.14 11.62 -10.29
N ILE A 33 2.07 12.58 -10.40
CA ILE A 33 3.12 12.81 -9.40
C ILE A 33 2.49 13.10 -8.04
N PHE A 34 1.51 14.01 -7.97
CA PHE A 34 0.88 14.40 -6.72
C PHE A 34 0.20 13.22 -6.01
N VAL A 35 -0.57 12.40 -6.74
CA VAL A 35 -1.19 11.18 -6.19
C VAL A 35 -0.13 10.18 -5.72
N GLN A 36 0.94 10.01 -6.49
CA GLN A 36 2.03 9.10 -6.16
C GLN A 36 2.82 9.53 -4.92
N TYR A 37 2.94 10.82 -4.63
CA TYR A 37 3.72 11.32 -3.48
C TYR A 37 2.89 11.71 -2.26
N LYS A 38 1.55 11.64 -2.34
CA LYS A 38 0.70 11.85 -1.16
C LYS A 38 1.09 10.85 -0.05
N PRO A 39 1.48 11.31 1.15
CA PRO A 39 1.79 10.42 2.25
C PRO A 39 0.55 9.65 2.72
N ILE A 40 0.78 8.47 3.25
CA ILE A 40 -0.22 7.70 4.00
C ILE A 40 -0.18 8.22 5.44
N GLU A 41 -1.25 8.88 5.86
CA GLU A 41 -1.40 9.44 7.22
C GLU A 41 -2.59 8.82 7.96
N SER A 42 -3.41 8.04 7.25
CA SER A 42 -4.62 7.42 7.77
C SER A 42 -4.89 6.06 7.12
N TYR A 43 -5.73 5.25 7.76
CA TYR A 43 -6.25 4.01 7.15
C TYR A 43 -7.11 4.28 5.90
N GLU A 44 -7.72 5.45 5.79
CA GLU A 44 -8.45 5.85 4.58
C GLU A 44 -7.49 6.05 3.40
N ASP A 45 -6.33 6.68 3.63
CA ASP A 45 -5.30 6.82 2.61
C ASP A 45 -4.74 5.45 2.20
N LEU A 46 -4.56 4.54 3.15
CA LEU A 46 -4.12 3.18 2.86
C LEU A 46 -5.14 2.42 2.01
N ARG A 47 -6.44 2.53 2.31
CA ARG A 47 -7.52 1.94 1.51
C ARG A 47 -7.63 2.51 0.10
N LYS A 48 -7.31 3.80 -0.09
CA LYS A 48 -7.29 4.46 -1.41
C LYS A 48 -6.01 4.17 -2.20
N SER A 49 -5.02 3.55 -1.58
CA SER A 49 -3.77 3.17 -2.22
C SER A 49 -3.84 1.73 -2.74
N ASP A 50 -3.04 1.40 -3.75
CA ASP A 50 -2.87 0.04 -4.27
C ASP A 50 -2.10 -0.89 -3.31
N MET A 51 -1.97 -0.51 -2.04
CA MET A 51 -1.23 -1.25 -1.02
C MET A 51 -2.15 -2.04 -0.08
N ASN A 52 -3.46 -2.04 -0.29
CA ASN A 52 -4.41 -2.80 0.52
C ASN A 52 -4.84 -4.06 -0.23
N LEU A 53 -4.73 -5.22 0.42
CA LEU A 53 -5.03 -6.53 -0.14
C LEU A 53 -6.43 -7.00 0.23
N ILE A 54 -6.92 -7.90 -0.62
CA ILE A 54 -8.22 -8.52 -0.52
C ILE A 54 -8.09 -10.05 -0.53
N GLY A 55 -8.46 -10.68 0.58
CA GLY A 55 -8.57 -12.12 0.74
C GLY A 55 -7.33 -12.88 0.30
N GLN A 56 -7.47 -13.68 -0.75
CA GLN A 56 -6.40 -14.55 -1.28
C GLN A 56 -5.19 -13.76 -1.81
N GLU A 57 -5.34 -12.48 -2.13
CA GLU A 57 -4.22 -11.62 -2.51
C GLU A 57 -3.12 -11.57 -1.44
N MET A 58 -3.47 -11.83 -0.17
CA MET A 58 -2.53 -12.00 0.95
C MET A 58 -1.42 -13.03 0.66
N PHE A 59 -1.67 -14.03 -0.18
CA PHE A 59 -0.75 -15.14 -0.45
C PHE A 59 -0.23 -15.19 -1.89
N THR A 60 -0.80 -14.41 -2.80
CA THR A 60 -0.52 -14.49 -4.25
C THR A 60 0.29 -13.31 -4.78
N GLN A 61 0.98 -12.56 -3.93
CA GLN A 61 1.86 -11.49 -4.38
C GLN A 61 3.07 -12.07 -5.14
N ASN A 62 3.55 -11.31 -6.13
CA ASN A 62 4.69 -11.70 -6.98
C ASN A 62 6.06 -11.59 -6.27
N TYR A 63 6.08 -11.39 -4.96
CA TYR A 63 7.29 -11.23 -4.17
C TYR A 63 7.54 -12.47 -3.32
N SER A 64 8.80 -12.91 -3.25
CA SER A 64 9.20 -14.03 -2.39
C SER A 64 9.06 -13.71 -0.91
N GLU A 65 9.09 -12.43 -0.54
CA GLU A 65 9.02 -11.98 0.84
C GLU A 65 8.31 -10.62 0.93
N TYR A 66 7.34 -10.51 1.84
CA TYR A 66 6.60 -9.28 2.10
C TYR A 66 5.88 -9.33 3.44
N TYR A 67 5.53 -8.17 3.96
CA TYR A 67 4.69 -8.02 5.14
C TYR A 67 3.23 -7.75 4.76
N VAL A 68 2.32 -8.24 5.59
CA VAL A 68 0.89 -7.94 5.57
C VAL A 68 0.50 -7.44 6.95
N TYR A 69 0.19 -6.14 7.03
CA TYR A 69 -0.33 -5.49 8.22
C TYR A 69 -1.85 -5.64 8.25
N ILE A 70 -2.34 -6.44 9.19
CA ILE A 70 -3.77 -6.72 9.35
C ILE A 70 -4.31 -5.77 10.40
N TYR A 71 -5.35 -5.01 10.06
CA TYR A 71 -5.87 -3.95 10.92
C TYR A 71 -7.39 -3.84 10.85
N ASN A 72 -7.96 -3.15 11.83
CA ASN A 72 -9.37 -2.81 11.89
C ASN A 72 -9.51 -1.29 11.72
N SER A 73 -9.97 -0.85 10.54
CA SER A 73 -10.17 0.58 10.23
C SER A 73 -11.27 1.28 11.05
N ASN A 74 -12.20 0.53 11.66
CA ASN A 74 -13.35 1.06 12.39
C ASN A 74 -13.11 1.16 13.90
N GLN A 75 -12.08 0.52 14.45
CA GLN A 75 -11.76 0.58 15.88
C GLN A 75 -10.89 1.81 16.20
N ASN A 76 -11.55 2.96 16.36
CA ASN A 76 -10.90 4.21 16.80
C ASN A 76 -10.39 4.18 18.27
N ASN A 77 -10.73 3.14 19.05
CA ASN A 77 -10.44 3.06 20.49
C ASN A 77 -9.49 1.92 20.89
N ASN A 78 -8.73 1.36 19.93
CA ASN A 78 -7.73 0.34 20.25
C ASN A 78 -6.38 1.02 20.52
N ASN A 79 -5.97 1.12 21.79
CA ASN A 79 -4.72 1.76 22.21
C ASN A 79 -3.50 1.21 21.43
N LYS A 80 -3.49 -0.10 21.18
CA LYS A 80 -2.45 -0.77 20.41
C LYS A 80 -2.37 -0.25 18.97
N ALA A 81 -3.51 -0.01 18.31
CA ALA A 81 -3.53 0.52 16.96
C ALA A 81 -3.02 1.96 16.91
N THR A 82 -3.43 2.80 17.87
CA THR A 82 -2.99 4.19 17.97
C THR A 82 -1.47 4.30 18.21
N GLU A 83 -0.91 3.44 19.06
CA GLU A 83 0.54 3.39 19.31
C GLU A 83 1.34 2.94 18.09
N LEU A 84 0.79 2.01 17.28
CA LEU A 84 1.47 1.46 16.10
C LEU A 84 1.38 2.36 14.86
N GLN A 85 0.33 3.17 14.74
CA GLN A 85 0.06 3.99 13.57
C GLN A 85 1.28 4.76 13.04
N PRO A 86 2.04 5.51 13.87
CA PRO A 86 3.19 6.26 13.37
C PRO A 86 4.26 5.35 12.75
N ALA A 87 4.58 4.24 13.40
CA ALA A 87 5.61 3.32 12.91
C ALA A 87 5.19 2.63 11.61
N VAL A 88 3.95 2.15 11.57
CA VAL A 88 3.38 1.45 10.41
C VAL A 88 3.26 2.40 9.22
N PHE A 89 2.69 3.59 9.40
CA PHE A 89 2.55 4.57 8.32
C PHE A 89 3.90 5.09 7.83
N ASN A 90 4.87 5.28 8.73
CA ASN A 90 6.24 5.60 8.33
C ASN A 90 6.84 4.50 7.44
N TYR A 91 6.63 3.23 7.77
CA TYR A 91 7.10 2.12 6.95
C TYR A 91 6.37 2.04 5.60
N PHE A 92 5.04 2.20 5.57
CA PHE A 92 4.29 2.29 4.32
C PHE A 92 4.80 3.42 3.42
N ASN A 93 5.05 4.60 3.98
CA ASN A 93 5.61 5.75 3.26
C ASN A 93 7.06 5.48 2.78
N PHE A 94 7.87 4.82 3.60
CA PHE A 94 9.21 4.37 3.23
C PHE A 94 9.16 3.41 2.02
N VAL A 95 8.34 2.37 2.08
CA VAL A 95 8.15 1.43 0.97
C VAL A 95 7.58 2.15 -0.25
N LYS A 96 6.58 3.03 -0.10
CA LYS A 96 6.03 3.82 -1.21
C LYS A 96 7.10 4.65 -1.92
N ARG A 97 7.98 5.31 -1.15
CA ARG A 97 9.07 6.15 -1.67
C ARG A 97 10.18 5.35 -2.34
N TYR A 98 10.48 4.14 -1.87
CA TYR A 98 11.65 3.38 -2.29
C TYR A 98 11.34 2.04 -2.98
N SER A 99 10.08 1.69 -3.18
CA SER A 99 9.59 0.40 -3.72
C SER A 99 10.28 -0.10 -5.00
N LYS A 100 10.84 0.81 -5.83
CA LYS A 100 11.58 0.47 -7.05
C LYS A 100 13.02 0.00 -6.80
N LYS A 101 13.52 0.10 -5.57
CA LYS A 101 14.88 -0.28 -5.19
C LYS A 101 14.93 -1.74 -4.74
N GLU A 102 16.06 -2.37 -4.97
CA GLU A 102 16.35 -3.72 -4.49
C GLU A 102 16.46 -3.75 -2.95
N ASN A 103 16.25 -4.93 -2.35
CA ASN A 103 16.39 -5.20 -0.91
C ASN A 103 15.37 -4.53 0.03
N ILE A 104 14.25 -4.03 -0.50
CA ILE A 104 13.14 -3.53 0.34
C ILE A 104 12.04 -4.57 0.42
N ILE A 105 11.73 -4.98 1.65
CA ILE A 105 10.59 -5.84 1.91
C ILE A 105 9.32 -5.00 1.73
N ARG A 106 8.43 -5.46 0.84
CA ARG A 106 7.16 -4.79 0.58
C ARG A 106 6.25 -4.93 1.79
N ILE A 107 5.38 -3.95 2.02
CA ILE A 107 4.30 -4.05 3.00
C ILE A 107 2.98 -3.81 2.31
N TYR A 108 1.97 -4.53 2.76
CA TYR A 108 0.59 -4.35 2.35
C TYR A 108 -0.33 -4.28 3.57
N GLY A 109 -1.45 -3.58 3.44
CA GLY A 109 -2.53 -3.56 4.40
C GLY A 109 -3.54 -4.67 4.14
N LEU A 110 -4.22 -5.14 5.17
CA LEU A 110 -5.42 -5.96 5.04
C LEU A 110 -6.44 -5.50 6.09
N ASP A 111 -7.46 -4.78 5.63
CA ASP A 111 -8.52 -4.27 6.50
C ASP A 111 -9.55 -5.36 6.78
N VAL A 112 -9.65 -5.81 8.03
CA VAL A 112 -10.60 -6.85 8.45
C VAL A 112 -12.06 -6.39 8.39
N ASN A 113 -12.33 -5.09 8.25
CA ASN A 113 -13.70 -4.61 8.06
C ASN A 113 -14.23 -4.83 6.65
N PHE A 114 -13.34 -5.01 5.68
CA PHE A 114 -13.72 -5.32 4.31
C PHE A 114 -14.34 -6.72 4.22
N ILE A 115 -15.46 -6.86 3.52
CA ILE A 115 -16.32 -8.06 3.61
C ILE A 115 -15.57 -9.35 3.26
N GLU A 116 -14.72 -9.30 2.24
CA GLU A 116 -13.92 -10.44 1.78
C GLU A 116 -12.75 -10.76 2.73
N ASN A 117 -12.34 -9.80 3.55
CA ASN A 117 -11.27 -9.98 4.53
C ASN A 117 -11.80 -10.49 5.88
N ARG A 118 -13.08 -10.25 6.21
CA ARG A 118 -13.67 -10.64 7.50
C ARG A 118 -13.51 -12.12 7.82
N SER A 119 -13.42 -12.99 6.82
CA SER A 119 -13.25 -14.43 7.04
C SER A 119 -11.91 -14.80 7.67
N CYS A 120 -10.90 -13.90 7.72
CA CYS A 120 -9.69 -14.14 8.49
C CYS A 120 -9.89 -13.99 10.00
N LEU A 121 -10.99 -13.38 10.45
CA LEU A 121 -11.29 -13.30 11.88
C LEU A 121 -11.78 -14.66 12.39
N GLY A 122 -11.24 -15.09 13.52
CA GLY A 122 -11.58 -16.36 14.15
C GLY A 122 -11.61 -16.28 15.67
N THR A 123 -11.95 -17.40 16.30
CA THR A 123 -11.89 -17.56 17.76
C THR A 123 -10.47 -17.78 18.27
N GLU A 124 -9.60 -18.28 17.39
CA GLU A 124 -8.21 -18.64 17.67
C GLU A 124 -7.27 -18.12 16.57
N ASN A 125 -5.98 -18.11 16.88
CA ASN A 125 -4.93 -17.77 15.91
C ASN A 125 -4.47 -19.05 15.20
N ILE A 126 -4.54 -19.06 13.87
CA ILE A 126 -4.04 -20.15 13.01
C ILE A 126 -3.05 -19.53 12.03
N PHE A 127 -1.75 -19.72 12.32
CA PHE A 127 -0.64 -19.15 11.56
C PHE A 127 0.28 -20.21 10.94
N THR A 128 0.30 -21.42 11.51
CA THR A 128 1.23 -22.48 11.10
C THR A 128 0.83 -23.15 9.80
N ASN A 129 1.76 -23.27 8.85
CA ASN A 129 1.57 -23.94 7.55
C ASN A 129 0.40 -23.40 6.71
N VAL A 130 0.06 -22.12 6.89
CA VAL A 130 -1.03 -21.47 6.15
C VAL A 130 -0.51 -20.93 4.82
N ARG A 131 -1.17 -21.35 3.74
CA ARG A 131 -0.92 -20.91 2.34
C ARG A 131 -2.15 -20.35 1.64
N ASN A 132 -3.32 -20.55 2.23
CA ASN A 132 -4.60 -20.08 1.70
C ASN A 132 -5.26 -19.16 2.72
N PHE A 133 -5.99 -18.18 2.20
CA PHE A 133 -6.70 -17.22 3.04
C PHE A 133 -7.85 -17.85 3.85
N SER A 134 -8.47 -18.91 3.35
CA SER A 134 -9.50 -19.66 4.07
C SER A 134 -9.03 -20.25 5.39
N ASP A 135 -7.75 -20.65 5.41
CA ASP A 135 -7.12 -21.40 6.50
C ASP A 135 -6.45 -20.47 7.50
N PHE A 136 -6.24 -19.21 7.09
CA PHE A 136 -5.71 -18.16 7.95
C PHE A 136 -6.77 -17.67 8.94
N LYS A 137 -6.45 -17.71 10.24
CA LYS A 137 -7.30 -17.14 11.30
C LYS A 137 -6.49 -16.27 12.25
N VAL A 138 -7.04 -15.11 12.58
CA VAL A 138 -6.53 -14.23 13.64
C VAL A 138 -7.66 -13.91 14.60
N LYS A 139 -7.38 -13.98 15.90
CA LYS A 139 -8.34 -13.58 16.92
C LYS A 139 -8.53 -12.07 16.88
N GLU A 140 -9.78 -11.60 16.93
CA GLU A 140 -10.09 -10.17 16.84
C GLU A 140 -9.36 -9.32 17.89
N SER A 141 -9.21 -9.84 19.12
CA SER A 141 -8.48 -9.17 20.21
C SER A 141 -6.99 -8.96 19.93
N ASN A 142 -6.43 -9.69 18.96
CA ASN A 142 -5.02 -9.62 18.61
C ASN A 142 -4.76 -8.60 17.50
N VAL A 143 -5.78 -8.18 16.76
CA VAL A 143 -5.64 -7.15 15.72
C VAL A 143 -5.32 -5.80 16.39
N PRO A 144 -4.38 -5.00 15.85
CA PRO A 144 -3.61 -5.22 14.63
C PRO A 144 -2.44 -6.21 14.77
N VAL A 145 -2.10 -6.92 13.69
CA VAL A 145 -0.94 -7.83 13.65
C VAL A 145 -0.12 -7.59 12.38
N LEU A 146 1.18 -7.88 12.44
CA LEU A 146 2.05 -7.91 11.27
C LEU A 146 2.35 -9.37 10.92
N VAL A 147 2.10 -9.76 9.69
CA VAL A 147 2.39 -11.11 9.19
C VAL A 147 3.50 -11.01 8.15
N ARG A 148 4.56 -11.78 8.30
CA ARG A 148 5.57 -11.95 7.26
C ARG A 148 5.21 -13.15 6.41
N ILE A 149 5.08 -12.93 5.11
CA ILE A 149 4.89 -13.98 4.11
C ILE A 149 6.23 -14.24 3.44
N TYR A 150 6.67 -15.50 3.46
CA TYR A 150 7.85 -15.96 2.75
C TYR A 150 7.47 -17.12 1.85
N GLN A 151 7.77 -17.03 0.54
CA GLN A 151 7.46 -18.04 -0.46
C GLN A 151 5.98 -18.50 -0.46
N GLY A 152 5.06 -17.54 -0.26
CA GLY A 152 3.61 -17.79 -0.29
C GLY A 152 3.05 -18.51 0.94
N GLN A 153 3.80 -18.56 2.04
CA GLN A 153 3.35 -19.08 3.33
C GLN A 153 3.66 -18.11 4.46
N ILE A 154 2.91 -18.21 5.55
CA ILE A 154 3.22 -17.46 6.78
C ILE A 154 4.54 -17.96 7.36
N ASP A 155 5.49 -17.04 7.55
CA ASP A 155 6.78 -17.30 8.19
C ASP A 155 6.74 -16.89 9.66
N THR A 156 6.47 -15.60 9.92
CA THR A 156 6.37 -15.03 11.27
C THR A 156 5.11 -14.19 11.42
N VAL A 157 4.64 -14.07 12.66
CA VAL A 157 3.51 -13.20 13.02
C VAL A 157 3.84 -12.43 14.29
N ASP A 158 3.89 -11.11 14.18
CA ASP A 158 4.14 -10.20 15.29
C ASP A 158 2.81 -9.64 15.78
N VAL A 159 2.56 -9.88 17.07
CA VAL A 159 1.29 -9.53 17.72
C VAL A 159 1.46 -8.45 18.77
N THR A 160 2.66 -8.14 19.26
CA THR A 160 2.81 -7.05 20.25
C THR A 160 3.22 -5.74 19.56
N VAL A 161 2.98 -4.61 20.24
CA VAL A 161 3.42 -3.29 19.73
C VAL A 161 4.93 -3.28 19.49
N ASN A 162 5.69 -3.80 20.46
CA ASN A 162 7.14 -3.79 20.41
C ASN A 162 7.69 -4.67 19.28
N ASP A 163 7.12 -5.87 19.09
CA ASP A 163 7.58 -6.79 18.05
C ASP A 163 7.38 -6.17 16.66
N ILE A 164 6.19 -5.63 16.40
CA ILE A 164 5.87 -4.96 15.13
C ILE A 164 6.79 -3.74 14.92
N HIS A 165 7.00 -2.93 15.97
CA HIS A 165 7.86 -1.76 15.88
C HIS A 165 9.31 -2.13 15.54
N ASN A 166 9.85 -3.11 16.26
CA ASN A 166 11.22 -3.58 16.09
C ASN A 166 11.41 -4.20 14.70
N GLU A 167 10.49 -5.05 14.24
CA GLU A 167 10.59 -5.69 12.94
C GLU A 167 10.60 -4.66 11.79
N LEU A 168 9.69 -3.69 11.82
CA LEU A 168 9.63 -2.63 10.81
C LEU A 168 10.88 -1.73 10.84
N GLN A 169 11.39 -1.40 12.03
CA GLN A 169 12.64 -0.64 12.16
C GLN A 169 13.85 -1.42 11.67
N LEU A 170 13.97 -2.71 12.01
CA LEU A 170 15.04 -3.58 11.54
C LEU A 170 15.01 -3.69 10.01
N ALA A 171 13.82 -3.85 9.42
CA ALA A 171 13.66 -3.89 7.98
C ALA A 171 14.07 -2.56 7.30
N MET A 172 13.79 -1.41 7.90
CA MET A 172 14.29 -0.11 7.42
C MET A 172 15.82 0.00 7.54
N ASN A 173 16.37 -0.40 8.68
CA ASN A 173 17.80 -0.28 8.97
C ASN A 173 18.66 -1.19 8.08
N LYS A 174 18.14 -2.38 7.75
CA LYS A 174 18.78 -3.31 6.80
C LYS A 174 18.93 -2.71 5.40
N TYR A 175 18.07 -1.76 5.02
CA TYR A 175 18.20 -1.05 3.75
C TYR A 175 19.24 0.09 3.81
N THR A 176 19.45 0.71 4.97
CA THR A 176 20.37 1.85 5.12
C THR A 176 21.84 1.47 5.33
N ASN A 177 22.12 0.20 5.65
CA ASN A 177 23.46 -0.35 5.85
C ASN A 177 23.90 -1.20 4.64
#